data_AF-A0A7T5V9P1-F1
#
_entry.id   AF-A0A7T5V9P1-F1
#
_cell.length_a   1.000
_cell.length_b   1.000
_cell.length_c   1.000
_cell.angle_alpha   90.00
_cell.angle_beta   90.00
_cell.angle_gamma   90.00
#
_symmetry.space_group_name_H-M   'P 1'
#
loop_
_entity.id
_entity.type
_entity.pdbx_description
1 polymer ?
#
loop_
_entity_poly.entity_id
_entity_poly.type
_entity_poly.pdbx_seq_one_letter_code
_entity_poly.pdbx_strand_id
1 'polypeptide(L)' 'MRFKGLDLNLLVALDALMTERNLTAAARKINLSQPAMSAAIARLRIYFRDELFTMRGRELVPTPGAEALASPVREALLHI' A
#
# COMPACT_ATOMS: atom_id res chain seq x y z
N MET A 1 -16.98 3.70 -1.71
CA MET A 1 -17.54 2.34 -1.49
C MET A 1 -16.43 1.40 -1.04
N ARG A 2 -16.73 0.43 -0.17
CA ARG A 2 -15.82 -0.64 0.25
C ARG A 2 -16.30 -1.96 -0.32
N PHE A 3 -15.47 -2.66 -1.07
CA PHE A 3 -15.75 -4.00 -1.57
C PHE A 3 -15.01 -5.02 -0.70
N LYS A 4 -15.76 -5.80 0.09
CA LYS A 4 -15.20 -6.83 1.00
C LYS A 4 -14.07 -6.31 1.91
N GLY A 5 -14.14 -5.04 2.32
CA GLY A 5 -13.14 -4.41 3.19
C GLY A 5 -12.00 -3.68 2.48
N LEU A 6 -11.84 -3.87 1.16
CA LEU A 6 -10.94 -3.12 0.30
C LEU A 6 -11.66 -1.90 -0.29
N ASP A 7 -10.99 -0.75 -0.31
CA ASP A 7 -11.47 0.45 -0.99
C ASP A 7 -10.36 1.09 -1.84
N LEU A 8 -10.75 1.97 -2.75
CA LEU A 8 -9.85 2.60 -3.71
C LEU A 8 -8.69 3.35 -3.03
N ASN A 9 -8.93 3.97 -1.87
CA ASN A 9 -7.89 4.68 -1.14
C ASN A 9 -6.79 3.74 -0.65
N LEU A 10 -7.13 2.48 -0.31
CA LEU A 10 -6.14 1.47 0.04
C LEU A 10 -5.29 1.04 -1.17
N LEU A 11 -5.87 1.00 -2.37
CA LEU A 11 -5.13 0.70 -3.60
C LEU A 11 -4.15 1.82 -3.95
N VAL A 12 -4.60 3.08 -3.82
CA VAL A 12 -3.74 4.26 -4.01
C VAL A 12 -2.60 4.28 -2.97
N ALA A 13 -2.89 3.94 -1.71
CA ALA A 13 -1.86 3.82 -0.67
C ALA A 13 -0.85 2.72 -0.98
N LEU A 14 -1.31 1.55 -1.46
CA LEU A 14 -0.45 0.45 -1.86
C LEU A 14 0.47 0.84 -3.02
N ASP A 15 -0.05 1.45 -4.09
CA ASP A 15 0.77 1.91 -5.23
C ASP A 15 1.81 2.97 -4.81
N ALA A 16 1.43 3.90 -3.94
CA ALA A 16 2.35 4.88 -3.39
C ALA A 16 3.49 4.23 -2.60
N LEU A 17 3.19 3.24 -1.75
CA LEU A 17 4.21 2.50 -0.98
C LEU A 17 5.12 1.66 -1.88
N MET A 18 4.57 1.02 -2.92
CA MET A 18 5.35 0.28 -3.90
C MET A 18 6.31 1.19 -4.68
N THR A 19 5.87 2.42 -4.97
CA THR A 19 6.71 3.39 -5.71
C THR A 19 7.78 4.01 -4.82
N GLU A 20 7.42 4.49 -3.63
CA GLU A 20 8.33 5.30 -2.81
C GLU A 20 9.26 4.46 -1.93
N ARG A 21 8.89 3.20 -1.63
CA ARG A 21 9.62 2.32 -0.70
C ARG A 21 9.96 3.00 0.64
N ASN A 22 9.11 3.95 1.06
CA ASN A 22 9.27 4.76 2.25
C ASN A 22 7.90 5.23 2.74
N LEU A 23 7.56 4.91 3.99
CA LEU A 23 6.24 5.18 4.57
C LEU A 23 5.89 6.68 4.56
N THR A 24 6.83 7.52 4.97
CA THR A 24 6.61 8.97 5.09
C THR A 24 6.52 9.64 3.72
N ALA A 25 7.38 9.24 2.77
CA ALA A 25 7.34 9.76 1.41
C ALA A 25 6.04 9.33 0.70
N ALA A 26 5.63 8.07 0.83
CA ALA A 26 4.36 7.58 0.31
C ALA A 26 3.17 8.35 0.88
N ALA A 27 3.14 8.58 2.20
CA ALA A 27 2.07 9.34 2.84
C ALA A 27 1.98 10.77 2.26
N ARG A 28 3.12 11.45 2.15
CA ARG A 28 3.19 12.81 1.57
C ARG A 28 2.72 12.86 0.12
N LYS A 29 3.12 11.87 -0.69
CA LYS A 29 2.77 11.81 -2.12
C LYS A 29 1.25 11.83 -2.36
N ILE A 30 0.48 11.20 -1.49
CA ILE A 30 -0.98 11.11 -1.60
C ILE A 30 -1.72 11.95 -0.55
N ASN A 31 -1.04 12.96 0.02
CA ASN A 31 -1.60 13.90 1.00
C ASN A 31 -2.22 13.23 2.25
N LEU A 32 -1.64 12.12 2.70
CA LEU A 32 -1.99 11.47 3.96
C LEU A 32 -0.99 11.83 5.06
N SER A 33 -1.48 11.79 6.30
CA SER A 33 -0.59 11.75 7.46
C SER A 33 0.09 10.38 7.58
N GLN A 34 1.26 10.33 8.20
CA GLN A 34 1.97 9.07 8.44
C GLN A 34 1.15 8.07 9.31
N PRO A 35 0.39 8.50 10.34
CA PRO A 35 -0.55 7.63 11.05
C PRO A 35 -1.65 7.06 10.15
N ALA A 36 -2.21 7.87 9.24
CA ALA A 36 -3.22 7.40 8.29
C ALA A 36 -2.65 6.36 7.30
N MET A 37 -1.41 6.57 6.84
CA MET A 37 -0.71 5.60 6.01
C MET A 37 -0.43 4.29 6.77
N SER A 38 0.00 4.36 8.02
CA SER A 38 0.18 3.17 8.87
C SER A 38 -1.12 2.38 9.05
N ALA A 39 -2.24 3.08 9.29
CA ALA A 39 -3.56 2.45 9.37
C ALA A 39 -4.00 1.82 8.02
N ALA A 40 -3.66 2.44 6.89
CA ALA A 40 -3.91 1.86 5.57
C ALA A 40 -3.13 0.54 5.36
N ILE A 41 -1.84 0.49 5.74
CA ILE A 41 -1.04 -0.74 5.71
C ILE A 41 -1.68 -1.82 6.58
N ALA A 42 -2.07 -1.52 7.81
CA ALA A 42 -2.70 -2.50 8.69
C ALA A 42 -3.96 -3.11 8.06
N ARG A 43 -4.79 -2.28 7.40
CA ARG A 43 -5.99 -2.75 6.69
C ARG A 43 -5.65 -3.60 5.47
N LEU A 44 -4.64 -3.21 4.68
CA LEU A 44 -4.15 -3.98 3.54
C LEU A 44 -3.63 -5.36 3.99
N ARG A 45 -2.87 -5.41 5.09
CA ARG A 45 -2.37 -6.67 5.68
C ARG A 45 -3.48 -7.63 6.06
N ILE A 46 -4.52 -7.11 6.71
CA ILE A 46 -5.70 -7.91 7.08
C ILE A 46 -6.42 -8.45 5.83
N TYR A 47 -6.58 -7.61 4.81
CA TYR A 47 -7.30 -7.99 3.59
C TYR A 47 -6.54 -9.05 2.78
N PHE A 48 -5.25 -8.85 2.53
CA PHE A 48 -4.42 -9.77 1.76
C PHE A 48 -3.87 -10.95 2.57
N ARG A 49 -3.98 -10.90 3.91
CA ARG A 49 -3.38 -11.87 4.84
C ARG A 49 -1.87 -12.04 4.61
N ASP A 50 -1.21 -10.93 4.31
CA ASP A 50 0.23 -10.83 4.02
C ASP A 50 0.77 -9.59 4.74
N GLU A 51 2.03 -9.60 5.19
CA GLU A 51 2.66 -8.43 5.82
C GLU A 51 2.86 -7.27 4.84
N LEU A 52 2.91 -7.56 3.53
CA LEU A 52 3.10 -6.70 2.36
C LEU A 52 4.42 -5.93 2.34
N PHE A 53 4.85 -5.38 3.45
CA PHE A 53 6.08 -4.65 3.62
C PHE A 53 6.72 -5.03 4.95
N THR A 54 8.04 -5.21 4.93
CA THR A 54 8.87 -5.51 6.08
C THR A 54 9.98 -4.47 6.19
N MET A 55 10.56 -4.32 7.38
CA MET A 55 11.71 -3.44 7.58
C MET A 55 12.99 -4.25 7.48
N ARG A 56 13.87 -3.91 6.54
CA ARG A 56 15.25 -4.38 6.51
C ARG A 56 16.17 -3.24 6.91
N GLY A 57 16.55 -3.20 8.19
CA GLY A 57 17.22 -2.05 8.77
C GLY A 57 16.32 -0.81 8.74
N ARG A 58 16.63 0.15 7.86
CA ARG A 58 15.86 1.39 7.67
C ARG A 58 15.06 1.42 6.37
N GLU A 59 15.13 0.37 5.57
CA GLU A 59 14.45 0.28 4.28
C GLU A 59 13.13 -0.47 4.41
N LEU A 60 12.09 0.07 3.76
CA LEU A 60 10.79 -0.59 3.64
C LEU A 60 10.82 -1.50 2.41
N VAL A 61 10.91 -2.80 2.65
CA VAL A 61 11.06 -3.82 1.60
C VAL A 61 9.73 -4.54 1.40
N PRO A 62 9.19 -4.60 0.18
CA PRO A 62 7.97 -5.35 -0.11
C PRO A 62 8.19 -6.86 0.09
N THR A 63 7.12 -7.57 0.45
CA THR A 63 7.09 -9.04 0.36
C THR A 63 6.91 -9.48 -1.09
N PRO A 64 7.22 -10.74 -1.43
CA PRO A 64 6.90 -11.29 -2.75
C PRO A 64 5.41 -11.16 -3.12
N GLY A 65 4.53 -11.28 -2.11
CA GLY A 65 3.09 -11.05 -2.28
C GLY A 65 2.77 -9.62 -2.69
N ALA A 66 3.38 -8.62 -2.04
CA ALA A 66 3.20 -7.22 -2.44
C ALA A 66 3.76 -6.91 -3.84
N GLU A 67 4.91 -7.47 -4.21
CA GLU A 67 5.47 -7.31 -5.57
C GLU A 67 4.51 -7.86 -6.63
N ALA A 68 3.91 -9.03 -6.38
CA ALA A 68 2.91 -9.61 -7.28
C ALA A 68 1.64 -8.75 -7.41
N LEU A 69 1.34 -7.92 -6.40
CA LEU A 69 0.20 -7.00 -6.41
C LEU A 69 0.48 -5.67 -7.13
N ALA A 70 1.74 -5.26 -7.31
CA ALA A 70 2.06 -3.94 -7.89
C ALA A 70 1.42 -3.72 -9.28
N SER A 71 1.65 -4.64 -10.22
CA SER A 71 1.10 -4.55 -11.56
C SER A 71 -0.44 -4.53 -11.59
N PRO A 72 -1.16 -5.52 -11.01
CA PRO A 72 -2.62 -5.53 -11.08
C PRO A 72 -3.26 -4.34 -10.35
N VAL A 73 -2.65 -3.83 -9.29
CA VAL A 73 -3.13 -2.62 -8.60
C VAL A 73 -2.96 -1.39 -9.50
N ARG A 74 -1.81 -1.24 -10.13
CA ARG A 74 -1.55 -0.12 -11.05
C ARG A 74 -2.49 -0.14 -12.25
N GLU A 75 -2.69 -1.30 -12.85
CA GLU A 75 -3.65 -1.47 -13.95
C GLU A 75 -5.07 -1.10 -13.50
N ALA A 76 -5.52 -1.59 -12.35
CA ALA A 76 -6.83 -1.23 -11.82
C ALA A 76 -7.00 0.29 -11.59
N LEU A 77 -5.93 0.99 -11.19
CA LEU A 77 -5.94 2.45 -11.00
C LEU A 77 -5.95 3.25 -12.30
N LEU A 78 -5.57 2.66 -13.44
CA LEU A 78 -5.60 3.32 -14.75
C LEU A 78 -6.97 3.24 -15.44
N HIS A 79 -7.86 2.37 -14.95
CA HIS A 79 -9.17 2.09 -15.55
C HIS A 79 -10.37 2.71 -14.79
N ILE A 80 -10.09 3.67 -13.91
CA ILE A 80 -11.06 4.42 -13.10
C ILE A 80 -11.02 5.90 -13.45
#